data_AF-A0AAW6CLY1-F1
#
_entry.id   AF-A0AAW6CLY1-F1
#
_cell.length_a   1.000
_cell.length_b   1.000
_cell.length_c   1.000
_cell.angle_alpha   90.00
_cell.angle_beta   90.00
_cell.angle_gamma   90.00
#
_symmetry.space_group_name_H-M   'P 1'
#
loop_
_entity.id
_entity.type
_entity.pdbx_description
1 polymer ?
#
loop_
_entity_poly.entity_id
_entity_poly.type
_entity_poly.pdbx_seq_one_letter_code
_entity_poly.pdbx_strand_id
1 'polypeptide(L)' 'MDKKQLQEFISAIGSIAETALLFYRSTLAAKATPEEAMRLTQAFIAAIFYGNKNSSSTPEQ' A
#
# COMPACT_ATOMS: atom_id res chain seq x y z
N MET A 1 12.99 5.53 19.03
CA MET A 1 13.25 5.49 17.58
C MET A 1 14.45 6.38 17.30
N ASP A 2 15.49 5.86 16.66
CA ASP A 2 16.65 6.66 16.29
C ASP A 2 16.30 7.64 15.15
N LYS A 3 17.01 8.78 15.04
CA LYS A 3 16.77 9.77 13.97
C LYS A 3 16.83 9.16 12.58
N LYS A 4 17.72 8.19 12.36
CA LYS A 4 17.83 7.49 11.07
C LYS A 4 16.58 6.65 10.78
N GLN A 5 16.11 5.89 11.77
CA GLN A 5 14.89 5.09 11.64
C GLN A 5 13.67 5.99 11.36
N LEU A 6 13.58 7.14 12.01
CA LEU A 6 12.48 8.10 11.78
C LEU A 6 12.51 8.66 10.36
N GLN A 7 13.68 9.00 9.83
CA GLN A 7 13.85 9.45 8.44
C GLN A 7 13.43 8.37 7.45
N GLU A 8 13.90 7.14 7.63
CA GLU A 8 13.53 6.00 6.78
C GLU A 8 12.03 5.73 6.82
N PHE A 9 11.41 5.85 8.00
CA PHE A 9 9.96 5.72 8.14
C PHE A 9 9.20 6.82 7.38
N ILE A 10 9.60 8.08 7.52
CA ILE A 10 8.98 9.21 6.80
C ILE A 10 9.11 9.00 5.29
N SER A 11 10.29 8.62 4.80
CA SER A 11 10.51 8.32 3.39
C SER A 11 9.62 7.18 2.89
N ALA A 12 9.50 6.09 3.65
CA ALA A 12 8.64 4.96 3.29
C ALA A 12 7.16 5.37 3.20
N ILE A 13 6.66 6.17 4.16
CA ILE A 13 5.30 6.72 4.10
C ILE A 13 5.11 7.62 2.88
N GLY A 14 6.09 8.45 2.55
CA GLY A 14 6.08 9.28 1.34
C GLY A 14 5.92 8.44 0.07
N SER A 15 6.73 7.40 -0.08
CA SER A 15 6.64 6.49 -1.24
C SER A 15 5.30 5.75 -1.32
N ILE A 16 4.73 5.33 -0.19
CA ILE A 16 3.39 4.72 -0.16
C ILE A 16 2.33 5.73 -0.61
N ALA A 17 2.40 6.98 -0.15
CA ALA A 17 1.46 8.03 -0.53
C ALA A 17 1.52 8.33 -2.04
N GLU A 18 2.73 8.48 -2.60
CA GLU A 18 2.93 8.69 -4.04
C GLU A 18 2.38 7.51 -4.86
N THR A 19 2.65 6.28 -4.41
CA THR A 19 2.17 5.06 -5.09
C THR A 19 0.65 4.94 -5.02
N ALA A 20 0.05 5.18 -3.84
CA ALA A 20 -1.40 5.16 -3.66
C ALA A 20 -2.09 6.23 -4.53
N LEU A 21 -1.51 7.43 -4.63
CA LEU A 21 -2.03 8.48 -5.50
C LEU A 21 -1.94 8.10 -6.98
N LEU A 22 -0.82 7.52 -7.41
CA LEU A 22 -0.66 7.02 -8.78
C LEU A 22 -1.67 5.91 -9.09
N PHE A 23 -1.88 4.98 -8.16
CA PHE A 23 -2.86 3.91 -8.28
C PHE A 23 -4.28 4.47 -8.43
N TYR A 24 -4.70 5.38 -7.55
CA TYR A 24 -6.00 6.06 -7.64
C TYR A 24 -6.20 6.71 -9.02
N ARG A 25 -5.22 7.50 -9.50
CA ARG A 25 -5.29 8.14 -10.83
C ARG A 25 -5.39 7.13 -11.96
N SER A 26 -4.70 6.00 -11.84
CA SER A 26 -4.72 4.92 -12.85
C SER A 26 -6.07 4.23 -12.89
N THR A 27 -6.71 3.98 -11.74
CA THR A 27 -8.07 3.41 -11.70
C THR A 27 -9.11 4.33 -12.32
N LEU A 28 -9.02 5.65 -12.09
CA LEU A 28 -9.86 6.64 -12.77
C LEU A 28 -9.63 6.66 -14.29
N ALA A 29 -8.37 6.58 -14.74
CA ALA A 29 -8.03 6.49 -16.15
C ALA A 29 -8.62 5.23 -16.81
N ALA A 30 -8.71 4.13 -16.04
CA ALA A 30 -9.37 2.89 -16.41
C ALA A 30 -10.92 2.93 -16.32
N LYS A 31 -11.52 4.11 -16.15
CA LYS A 31 -12.97 4.36 -16.10
C LYS A 31 -13.69 3.84 -14.84
N ALA A 32 -12.97 3.55 -13.75
CA ALA A 32 -13.60 3.34 -12.46
C ALA A 32 -14.29 4.62 -11.97
N THR A 33 -15.39 4.50 -11.22
CA THR A 33 -15.98 5.66 -10.55
C THR A 33 -15.05 6.17 -9.44
N PRO A 34 -15.19 7.44 -8.98
CA PRO A 34 -14.43 7.92 -7.83
C PRO A 34 -14.58 7.06 -6.57
N GLU A 35 -15.76 6.50 -6.32
CA GLU A 35 -15.98 5.60 -5.19
C GLU A 35 -15.23 4.27 -5.34
N GLU A 36 -15.25 3.67 -6.53
CA GLU A 36 -14.53 2.43 -6.82
C GLU A 36 -13.02 2.64 -6.73
N ALA A 37 -12.51 3.70 -7.33
CA ALA A 37 -11.10 4.10 -7.26
C ALA A 37 -10.64 4.28 -5.81
N MET A 38 -11.45 4.94 -4.97
CA MET A 38 -11.17 5.12 -3.55
C MET A 38 -11.12 3.77 -2.82
N ARG A 39 -12.11 2.90 -3.02
CA ARG A 39 -12.16 1.57 -2.37
C ARG A 39 -10.98 0.70 -2.76
N LEU A 40 -10.61 0.68 -4.04
CA LEU A 40 -9.44 -0.06 -4.52
C LEU A 40 -8.15 0.50 -3.93
N THR A 41 -8.03 1.82 -3.81
CA THR A 41 -6.86 2.48 -3.19
C THR A 41 -6.75 2.13 -1.70
N GLN A 42 -7.88 2.11 -0.97
CA GLN A 42 -7.91 1.67 0.43
C GLN A 42 -7.50 0.20 0.58
N ALA A 43 -7.99 -0.69 -0.30
CA ALA A 43 -7.60 -2.10 -0.31
C ALA A 43 -6.11 -2.27 -0.62
N PHE A 44 -5.57 -1.49 -1.56
CA PHE A 44 -4.15 -1.47 -1.89
C PHE A 44 -3.28 -1.05 -0.69
N ILE A 45 -3.65 0.04 -0.01
CA ILE A 45 -2.97 0.50 1.21
C ILE A 45 -3.05 -0.56 2.31
N ALA A 46 -4.23 -1.16 2.52
CA ALA A 46 -4.41 -2.23 3.50
C ALA A 46 -3.54 -3.45 3.18
N ALA A 47 -3.39 -3.81 1.90
CA ALA A 47 -2.52 -4.90 1.48
C ALA A 47 -1.03 -4.60 1.75
N ILE A 48 -0.58 -3.34 1.59
CA ILE A 48 0.79 -2.96 1.96
C ILE A 48 1.05 -3.15 3.46
N PHE A 49 0.10 -2.75 4.31
CA PHE A 49 0.28 -2.83 5.77
C PHE A 49 0.00 -4.22 6.36
N TYR A 50 -0.93 -4.98 5.79
CA TYR A 50 -1.45 -6.22 6.37
C TYR A 50 -1.24 -7.47 5.48
N GLY A 51 -0.88 -7.30 4.21
CA GLY A 51 -0.80 -8.37 3.20
C GLY A 51 0.30 -9.41 3.43
N ASN A 52 1.11 -9.28 4.47
CA ASN A 52 2.16 -10.26 4.82
C ASN A 52 1.70 -11.34 5.83
N LYS A 53 0.40 -11.47 6.11
CA LYS A 53 -0.12 -12.44 7.10
C LYS A 53 -0.26 -13.88 6.60
N ASN A 54 -0.01 -14.18 5.33
CA ASN A 54 -0.09 -15.55 4.78
C ASN A 54 1.25 -16.30 4.70
N SER A 55 2.27 -15.84 5.42
CA SER A 55 3.50 -16.62 5.66
C SER A 55 3.33 -17.55 6.86
N SER A 56 2.32 -18.42 6.85
CA SER A 56 2.20 -19.51 7.81
C SER A 56 2.46 -20.84 7.11
N SER A 57 3.58 -21.46 7.49
CA SER A 57 3.86 -22.91 7.48
C SER A 57 3.78 -23.65 6.13
N THR A 58 4.90 -23.75 5.44
CA THR A 58 5.27 -25.02 4.81
C THR A 58 6.06 -25.80 5.87
N PRO A 59 5.55 -26.92 6.42
CA PRO A 59 6.41 -27.86 7.12
C PRO A 59 7.35 -28.46 6.08
N GLU A 60 8.66 -28.44 6.37
CA GLU A 60 9.64 -29.21 5.64
C GLU A 60 9.15 -30.67 5.49
N GLN A 61 9.11 -31.17 4.24
CA GLN A 61 9.07 -32.59 3.92
C GLN A 61 10.34 -32.95 3.16
#